data_AF-A0A2E4XTM6-F1
#
_entry.id   AF-A0A2E4XTM6-F1
#
_cell.length_a   1.000
_cell.length_b   1.000
_cell.length_c   1.000
_cell.angle_alpha   90.00
_cell.angle_beta   90.00
_cell.angle_gamma   90.00
#
_symmetry.space_group_name_H-M   'P 1'
#
loop_
_entity.id
_entity.type
_entity.pdbx_description
1 polymer ?
#
loop_
_entity_poly.entity_id
_entity_poly.type
_entity_poly.pdbx_seq_one_letter_code
_entity_poly.pdbx_strand_id
1 'polypeptide(L)'
;SSCTATIGVVSNPDQKNIKIGKAGRNRWRGKRPQTRGVAMNPVDHPHGGGEGRTSGGRHPVTPWGKPTKGKRTRRPKKASDKLIIRRRHKR
;
A
#
# COMPACT_ATOMS: atom_id res chain seq x y z
N SER A 1 -8.14 -27.73 -15.59
CA SER A 1 -9.24 -26.74 -15.47
C SER A 1 -10.21 -27.11 -14.35
N SER A 2 -9.74 -27.70 -13.25
CA SER A 2 -10.57 -28.25 -12.16
C SER A 2 -11.06 -27.22 -11.13
N CYS A 3 -10.99 -25.92 -11.45
CA CYS A 3 -11.44 -24.87 -10.54
C CYS A 3 -12.94 -24.58 -10.76
N THR A 4 -13.70 -24.49 -9.68
CA THR A 4 -15.11 -24.07 -9.71
C THR A 4 -15.22 -22.54 -9.73
N ALA A 5 -16.29 -22.02 -10.34
CA ALA A 5 -16.62 -20.61 -10.34
C ALA A 5 -18.14 -20.42 -10.26
N THR A 6 -18.57 -19.25 -9.76
CA THR A 6 -19.99 -18.87 -9.70
C THR A 6 -20.26 -17.75 -10.71
N ILE A 7 -21.41 -17.82 -11.38
CA ILE A 7 -21.83 -16.83 -12.37
C ILE A 7 -22.32 -15.57 -11.63
N GLY A 8 -21.88 -14.40 -12.10
CA GLY A 8 -22.34 -13.08 -11.61
C GLY A 8 -21.23 -12.19 -11.07
N VAL A 9 -21.63 -11.01 -10.58
CA VAL A 9 -20.75 -10.02 -9.93
C VAL A 9 -21.01 -10.03 -8.42
N VAL A 10 -19.98 -9.74 -7.63
CA VAL A 10 -20.14 -9.57 -6.17
C VAL A 10 -21.09 -8.40 -5.88
N SER A 11 -22.06 -8.61 -4.98
CA SER A 11 -23.04 -7.59 -4.59
C SER A 11 -22.39 -6.42 -3.82
N ASN A 12 -23.17 -5.34 -3.60
CA ASN A 12 -22.73 -4.11 -2.92
C ASN A 12 -21.56 -3.35 -3.62
N PRO A 13 -21.71 -2.94 -4.89
CA PRO A 13 -20.69 -2.19 -5.62
C PRO A 13 -20.45 -0.78 -5.07
N ASP A 14 -21.44 -0.19 -4.39
CA ASP A 14 -21.37 1.15 -3.79
C ASP A 14 -20.54 1.21 -2.52
N GLN A 15 -20.11 0.07 -1.98
CA GLN A 15 -19.21 0.01 -0.82
C GLN A 15 -17.95 0.89 -1.00
N LYS A 16 -17.45 1.03 -2.23
CA LYS A 16 -16.29 1.88 -2.55
C LYS A 16 -16.57 3.39 -2.44
N ASN A 17 -17.84 3.79 -2.53
CA ASN A 17 -18.29 5.20 -2.53
C ASN A 17 -18.52 5.74 -1.10
N ILE A 18 -18.43 4.88 -0.08
CA ILE A 18 -18.68 5.26 1.32
C ILE A 18 -17.62 6.24 1.82
N LYS A 19 -18.06 7.42 2.27
CA LYS A 19 -17.23 8.38 3.02
C LYS A 19 -17.21 8.01 4.50
N ILE A 20 -16.01 7.88 5.07
CA ILE A 20 -15.83 7.45 6.48
C ILE A 20 -16.22 8.58 7.46
N GLY A 21 -16.00 9.84 7.08
CA GLY A 21 -16.40 11.03 7.84
C GLY A 21 -15.49 11.32 9.03
N LYS A 22 -15.57 10.51 10.10
CA LYS A 22 -14.87 10.75 11.37
C LYS A 22 -13.77 9.73 11.67
N ALA A 23 -12.76 10.15 12.43
CA ALA A 23 -11.66 9.28 12.87
C ALA A 23 -12.15 8.03 13.63
N GLY A 24 -13.16 8.19 14.51
CA GLY A 24 -13.73 7.07 15.29
C GLY A 24 -14.28 5.93 14.43
N ARG A 25 -14.80 6.22 13.22
CA ARG A 25 -15.33 5.17 12.33
C ARG A 25 -14.22 4.29 11.75
N ASN A 26 -12.99 4.81 11.61
CA ASN A 26 -11.83 3.97 11.30
C ASN A 26 -11.43 3.07 12.47
N ARG A 27 -11.57 3.57 13.71
CA ARG A 27 -11.28 2.80 14.93
C ARG A 27 -12.23 1.63 15.10
N TRP A 28 -13.53 1.81 14.82
CA TRP A 28 -14.52 0.72 14.83
C TRP A 28 -14.19 -0.39 13.82
N ARG A 29 -13.49 -0.06 12.73
CA ARG A 29 -12.99 -1.01 11.73
C ARG A 29 -11.64 -1.65 12.09
N GLY A 30 -11.15 -1.44 13.32
CA GLY A 30 -9.84 -1.96 13.77
C GLY A 30 -8.62 -1.23 13.19
N LYS A 31 -8.81 -0.11 12.48
CA LYS A 31 -7.69 0.66 11.89
C LYS A 31 -7.15 1.68 12.88
N ARG A 32 -5.91 1.47 13.34
CA ARG A 32 -5.17 2.40 14.21
C ARG A 32 -4.62 3.59 13.40
N PRO A 33 -4.44 4.77 14.03
CA PRO A 33 -3.75 5.88 13.39
C PRO A 33 -2.32 5.49 13.00
N GLN A 34 -1.84 6.02 11.88
CA GLN A 34 -0.51 5.79 11.33
C GLN A 34 0.22 7.13 11.23
N THR A 35 1.40 7.23 11.82
CA THR A 35 2.22 8.45 11.81
C THR A 35 3.05 8.53 10.53
N ARG A 36 3.24 9.75 9.99
CA ARG A 36 4.08 9.97 8.80
C ARG A 36 5.56 9.84 9.16
N GLY A 37 6.37 9.23 8.31
CA GLY A 37 7.82 9.09 8.54
C GLY A 37 8.58 10.41 8.70
N VAL A 38 8.11 11.50 8.07
CA VAL A 38 8.68 12.85 8.22
C VAL A 38 8.46 13.43 9.62
N ALA A 39 7.45 12.95 10.35
CA ALA A 39 7.17 13.39 11.71
C ALA A 39 7.92 12.57 12.77
N MET A 40 8.81 11.66 12.36
CA MET A 40 9.56 10.77 13.24
C MET A 40 11.02 11.26 13.37
N ASN A 41 11.80 10.63 14.25
CA ASN A 41 13.23 10.90 14.39
C ASN A 41 14.05 10.08 13.39
N PRO A 42 15.32 10.45 13.11
CA PRO A 42 16.19 9.71 12.19
C PRO A 42 16.37 8.22 12.54
N VAL A 43 16.26 7.85 13.82
CA VAL A 43 16.34 6.47 14.31
C VAL A 43 15.14 5.61 13.90
N ASP A 44 13.95 6.23 13.78
CA ASP A 44 12.69 5.53 13.55
C ASP A 44 12.38 5.37 12.06
N HIS A 45 12.73 6.38 11.27
CA HIS A 45 12.41 6.42 9.85
C HIS A 45 13.51 7.09 9.04
N PRO A 46 13.84 6.59 7.83
CA PRO A 46 14.77 7.26 6.92
C PRO A 46 14.38 8.66 6.45
N HIS A 47 13.19 9.14 6.80
CA HIS A 47 12.71 10.50 6.49
C HIS A 47 12.62 11.36 7.75
N GLY A 48 12.98 10.80 8.91
CA GLY A 48 12.87 11.48 10.18
C GLY A 48 13.98 12.50 10.38
N GLY A 49 13.69 13.48 11.23
CA GLY A 49 14.58 14.58 11.59
C GLY A 49 14.68 15.72 10.57
N GLY A 50 15.72 16.53 10.80
CA GLY A 50 15.90 17.85 10.18
C GLY A 50 15.22 18.96 10.99
N GLU A 51 15.68 20.19 10.80
CA GLU A 51 15.12 21.36 11.49
C GLU A 51 13.77 21.75 10.89
N GLY A 52 12.75 21.89 11.74
CA GLY A 52 11.40 22.21 11.32
C GLY A 52 10.78 21.14 10.42
N ARG A 53 10.05 21.56 9.38
CA ARG A 53 9.39 20.64 8.44
C ARG A 53 10.29 20.36 7.25
N THR A 54 10.68 19.11 7.07
CA THR A 54 11.47 18.68 5.90
C THR A 54 10.60 17.98 4.85
N SER A 55 11.10 17.93 3.61
CA SER A 55 10.49 17.19 2.49
C SER A 55 10.98 15.73 2.42
N GLY A 56 11.80 15.29 3.39
CA GLY A 56 12.40 13.96 3.45
C GLY A 56 13.70 13.81 2.65
N GLY A 57 14.11 14.78 1.82
CA GLY A 57 15.47 14.93 1.25
C GLY A 57 16.05 13.77 0.43
N ARG A 58 15.30 12.67 0.22
CA ARG A 58 15.73 11.46 -0.49
C ARG A 58 14.57 10.82 -1.26
N HIS A 59 14.88 9.86 -2.12
CA HIS A 59 13.83 9.06 -2.78
C HIS A 59 12.92 8.42 -1.72
N PRO A 60 11.58 8.49 -1.84
CA PRO A 60 10.69 8.00 -0.81
C PRO A 60 10.89 6.51 -0.50
N VAL A 61 11.18 6.22 0.77
CA VAL A 61 11.42 4.85 1.26
C VAL A 61 10.43 4.44 2.35
N THR A 62 10.34 3.13 2.55
CA THR A 62 9.68 2.49 3.70
C THR A 62 10.46 2.78 4.99
N PRO A 63 9.90 2.49 6.17
CA PRO A 63 10.66 2.50 7.42
C PRO A 63 11.95 1.66 7.36
N TRP A 64 11.94 0.55 6.61
CA TRP A 64 13.10 -0.31 6.39
C TRP A 64 14.02 0.10 5.21
N GLY A 65 13.93 1.34 4.73
CA GLY A 65 14.82 1.86 3.68
C GLY A 65 14.58 1.36 2.25
N LYS A 66 13.53 0.57 1.99
CA LYS A 66 13.19 0.11 0.63
C LYS A 66 12.45 1.19 -0.16
N PRO A 67 12.73 1.42 -1.45
CA PRO A 67 11.98 2.38 -2.28
C PRO A 67 10.47 2.09 -2.34
N THR A 68 9.64 3.12 -2.18
CA THR A 68 8.16 3.01 -2.20
C THR A 68 7.54 3.44 -3.52
N LYS A 69 8.23 4.26 -4.31
CA LYS A 69 7.77 4.71 -5.64
C LYS A 69 8.42 3.87 -6.74
N GLY A 70 7.60 3.19 -7.54
CA GLY A 70 7.99 2.52 -8.79
C GLY A 70 8.69 1.15 -8.67
N LYS A 71 9.28 0.80 -7.51
CA LYS A 71 9.99 -0.47 -7.33
C LYS A 71 9.01 -1.67 -7.36
N ARG A 72 9.20 -2.60 -8.30
CA ARG A 72 8.45 -3.86 -8.35
C ARG A 72 8.91 -4.80 -7.21
N THR A 73 7.96 -5.33 -6.44
CA THR A 73 8.23 -6.21 -5.28
C THR A 73 7.96 -7.68 -5.54
N ARG A 74 7.36 -8.04 -6.70
CA ARG A 74 7.15 -9.44 -7.09
C ARG A 74 8.51 -10.11 -7.36
N ARG A 75 8.74 -11.28 -6.75
CA ARG A 75 9.93 -12.09 -7.00
C ARG A 75 9.96 -12.55 -8.47
N PRO A 76 11.11 -12.45 -9.16
CA PRO A 76 11.18 -12.66 -10.61
C PRO A 76 11.15 -14.12 -11.08
N LYS A 77 11.39 -15.08 -10.19
CA LYS A 77 11.47 -16.52 -10.51
C LYS A 77 10.32 -17.32 -9.86
N LYS A 78 9.11 -16.75 -9.76
CA LYS A 78 7.99 -17.48 -9.16
C LYS A 78 7.45 -18.51 -10.16
N ALA A 79 7.16 -19.73 -9.70
CA ALA A 79 6.57 -20.77 -10.56
C ALA A 79 5.28 -20.32 -11.26
N SER A 80 4.48 -19.47 -10.61
CA SER A 80 3.25 -18.92 -11.19
C SER A 80 3.48 -17.91 -12.32
N ASP A 81 4.71 -17.47 -12.59
CA ASP A 81 5.00 -16.59 -13.73
C ASP A 81 4.67 -17.28 -15.07
N LYS A 82 4.74 -18.63 -15.14
CA LYS A 82 4.33 -19.41 -16.31
C LYS A 82 2.83 -19.33 -16.63
N LEU A 83 2.00 -19.00 -15.62
CA LEU A 83 0.54 -18.96 -15.74
C LEU A 83 0.00 -17.54 -15.99
N ILE A 84 0.85 -16.51 -15.95
CA ILE A 84 0.43 -15.11 -16.06
C ILE A 84 0.74 -14.57 -17.45
N ILE A 85 -0.31 -14.33 -18.23
CA ILE A 85 -0.20 -13.87 -19.63
C ILE A 85 0.06 -12.35 -19.71
N ARG A 86 -0.69 -11.53 -18.93
CA ARG A 86 -0.57 -10.06 -18.93
C ARG A 86 -0.53 -9.51 -17.51
N ARG A 87 0.32 -8.52 -17.27
CA ARG A 87 0.40 -7.80 -15.99
C ARG A 87 -0.56 -6.61 -15.98
N ARG A 88 -1.15 -6.31 -14.83
CA ARG A 88 -2.08 -5.18 -14.61
C ARG A 88 -1.57 -3.82 -15.11
N HIS A 89 -0.26 -3.57 -15.02
CA HIS A 89 0.37 -2.30 -15.39
C HIS A 89 1.24 -2.39 -16.65
N LYS A 90 1.11 -3.45 -17.46
CA LYS A 90 1.73 -3.49 -18.78
C LYS A 90 0.83 -2.64 -19.70
N ARG A 91 1.31 -1.44 -20.04
CA ARG A 91 0.80 -0.71 -21.21
C ARG A 91 1.09 -1.54 -22.44
#